data_AF-A0A7S4HPJ4-F1
#
_entry.id   AF-A0A7S4HPJ4-F1
#
_cell.length_a   1.000
_cell.length_b   1.000
_cell.length_c   1.000
_cell.angle_alpha   90.00
_cell.angle_beta   90.00
_cell.angle_gamma   90.00
#
_symmetry.space_group_name_H-M   'P 1'
#
loop_
_entity.id
_entity.type
_entity.pdbx_description
1 polymer ?
#
loop_
_entity_poly.entity_id
_entity_poly.type
_entity_poly.pdbx_seq_one_letter_code
_entity_poly.pdbx_strand_id
1 'polypeptide(L)'
;SHHKLIKFTDVSDECEKRGELQEGCSLAEVWVTFMNSSNPNYGGVSSYTTSAAAQAVPYPQYSPTFLSTNSRSPYVKVGANQIPRSVIEVTGGRLSFNTDDPYCWYLDSSFCQGWHELKQKNSVDGVYIFSITLLFFFWGVAMFVATAHFLLLLRNVVRDNKDLMDDLEPLGPRVAKALLLAADKLGCYRMVVRLLLIMLPWAFYKAIFITCWECYDFEAVAAHQIGHLLGLGQPDLLPSELLPYQGPAGQNSYSWQLAAGWQLNSSNCWAPWDAVLPGIPPGLEHEDINPATGNRWALMDSVDKHNPRTCLTNDDLEGLNVLYPTCTGAITQPQCSKQSLYFLGWFRICMFILGPLICAICTTLTVLGPYYYYNYYMELKATPPDQRTRGSSLLRMLR
;
A
#
# COMPACT_ATOMS: atom_id res chain seq x y z
N SER A 1 3.94 -19.58 6.90
CA SER A 1 5.18 -20.04 6.24
C SER A 1 4.79 -20.99 5.13
N HIS A 2 5.36 -20.81 3.95
CA HIS A 2 4.92 -21.38 2.68
C HIS A 2 5.98 -22.31 2.13
N HIS A 3 5.56 -23.51 1.75
CA HIS A 3 6.37 -24.63 1.27
C HIS A 3 7.41 -25.15 2.29
N LYS A 4 7.38 -26.46 2.60
CA LYS A 4 8.22 -27.05 3.66
C LYS A 4 9.73 -26.89 3.41
N LEU A 5 10.12 -26.76 2.14
CA LEU A 5 11.51 -26.69 1.72
C LEU A 5 12.02 -25.26 1.49
N ILE A 6 11.14 -24.27 1.42
CA ILE A 6 11.53 -22.89 1.10
C ILE A 6 11.38 -22.03 2.35
N LYS A 7 12.49 -21.50 2.86
CA LYS A 7 12.50 -20.62 4.02
C LYS A 7 13.48 -19.46 3.78
N PHE A 8 12.94 -18.25 3.81
CA PHE A 8 13.74 -17.04 3.84
C PHE A 8 14.14 -16.70 5.28
N THR A 9 15.41 -16.41 5.50
CA THR A 9 15.96 -15.95 6.78
C THR A 9 16.82 -14.73 6.49
N ASP A 10 16.60 -13.65 7.22
CA ASP A 10 17.44 -12.46 7.10
C ASP A 10 18.83 -12.76 7.67
N VAL A 11 19.86 -12.39 6.92
CA VAL A 11 21.28 -12.57 7.24
C VAL A 11 22.06 -11.25 7.13
N SER A 12 21.35 -10.12 7.08
CA SER A 12 21.94 -8.79 6.85
C SER A 12 22.98 -8.43 7.91
N ASP A 13 22.68 -8.67 9.19
CA ASP A 13 23.59 -8.41 10.31
C ASP A 13 24.85 -9.30 10.25
N GLU A 14 24.71 -10.55 9.84
CA GLU A 14 25.83 -11.48 9.65
C GLU A 14 26.72 -11.06 8.48
N CYS A 15 26.12 -10.60 7.39
CA CYS A 15 26.84 -10.06 6.23
C CYS A 15 27.56 -8.75 6.57
N GLU A 16 26.94 -7.86 7.36
CA GLU A 16 27.58 -6.64 7.88
C GLU A 16 28.81 -6.94 8.72
N LYS A 17 28.71 -7.89 9.65
CA LYS A 17 29.85 -8.31 10.48
C LYS A 17 31.04 -8.84 9.66
N ARG A 18 30.80 -9.31 8.44
CA ARG A 18 31.84 -9.77 7.49
C ARG A 18 32.34 -8.67 6.55
N GLY A 19 31.73 -7.48 6.58
CA GLY A 19 32.03 -6.41 5.63
C GLY A 19 31.50 -6.67 4.22
N GLU A 20 30.53 -7.57 4.07
CA GLU A 20 29.99 -8.05 2.79
C GLU A 20 28.62 -7.39 2.46
N LEU A 21 28.34 -6.16 2.92
CA LEU A 21 27.05 -5.49 2.71
C LEU A 21 26.77 -5.05 1.26
N GLN A 22 27.80 -4.85 0.44
CA GLN A 22 27.68 -4.26 -0.89
C GLN A 22 27.64 -5.28 -2.04
N GLU A 23 27.10 -6.47 -1.78
CA GLU A 23 26.98 -7.63 -2.68
C GLU A 23 28.14 -8.63 -2.58
N GLY A 24 27.80 -9.93 -2.70
CA GLY A 24 28.77 -11.04 -2.64
C GLY A 24 28.92 -11.70 -1.27
N CYS A 25 28.08 -11.35 -0.28
CA CYS A 25 28.02 -12.09 0.97
C CYS A 25 27.75 -13.58 0.75
N SER A 26 28.67 -14.40 1.27
CA SER A 26 28.64 -15.86 1.14
C SER A 26 27.44 -16.53 1.82
N LEU A 27 26.74 -15.81 2.70
CA LEU A 27 25.56 -16.29 3.43
C LEU A 27 24.24 -15.95 2.75
N ALA A 28 24.25 -15.07 1.74
CA ALA A 28 23.04 -14.54 1.11
C ALA A 28 22.85 -15.14 -0.29
N GLU A 29 21.78 -15.95 -0.45
CA GLU A 29 21.34 -16.47 -1.75
C GLU A 29 20.53 -15.43 -2.52
N VAL A 30 19.74 -14.60 -1.82
CA VAL A 30 18.92 -13.54 -2.41
C VAL A 30 19.32 -12.18 -1.89
N TRP A 31 19.59 -11.26 -2.80
CA TRP A 31 19.96 -9.87 -2.51
C TRP A 31 18.77 -8.94 -2.71
N VAL A 32 18.50 -8.05 -1.76
CA VAL A 32 17.50 -7.00 -1.93
C VAL A 32 18.22 -5.66 -2.05
N THR A 33 18.03 -4.99 -3.18
CA THR A 33 18.70 -3.72 -3.52
C THR A 33 17.70 -2.69 -4.04
N PHE A 34 18.19 -1.46 -4.27
CA PHE A 34 17.44 -0.43 -5.00
C PHE A 34 17.94 -0.36 -6.44
N MET A 35 17.06 -0.01 -7.38
CA MET A 35 17.45 0.28 -8.76
C MET A 35 18.00 1.69 -8.83
N ASN A 36 19.21 1.84 -9.39
CA ASN A 36 19.76 3.15 -9.68
C ASN A 36 19.39 3.54 -11.12
N SER A 37 18.41 4.44 -11.28
CA SER A 37 17.97 4.90 -12.61
C SER A 37 19.08 5.58 -13.43
N SER A 38 20.14 6.06 -12.78
CA SER A 38 21.28 6.73 -13.44
C SER A 38 22.33 5.77 -14.02
N ASN A 39 22.27 4.46 -13.70
CA ASN A 39 23.21 3.47 -14.24
C ASN A 39 22.50 2.17 -14.64
N PRO A 40 21.88 2.11 -15.83
CA PRO A 40 21.15 0.93 -16.31
C PRO A 40 22.04 -0.31 -16.57
N ASN A 41 23.37 -0.19 -16.43
CA ASN A 41 24.33 -1.27 -16.67
C ASN A 41 24.81 -1.97 -15.39
N TYR A 42 24.31 -1.60 -14.21
CA TYR A 42 24.70 -2.23 -12.94
C TYR A 42 24.02 -3.61 -12.77
N GLY A 43 24.50 -4.62 -13.51
CA GLY A 43 23.94 -5.99 -13.41
C GLY A 43 24.27 -6.97 -14.53
N GLY A 44 25.09 -6.62 -15.53
CA GLY A 44 25.56 -7.57 -16.56
C GLY A 44 24.49 -8.09 -17.54
N VAL A 45 23.22 -7.77 -17.32
CA VAL A 45 22.12 -7.92 -18.28
C VAL A 45 21.69 -6.51 -18.67
N SER A 46 21.75 -6.16 -19.95
CA SER A 46 21.20 -4.90 -20.44
C SER A 46 19.69 -4.91 -20.20
N SER A 47 19.25 -4.36 -19.07
CA SER A 47 17.84 -4.28 -18.68
C SER A 47 17.09 -3.43 -19.70
N TYR A 48 16.26 -4.10 -20.50
CA TYR A 48 15.21 -3.43 -21.24
C TYR A 48 14.15 -2.94 -20.25
N THR A 49 13.78 -1.67 -20.43
CA THR A 49 12.72 -0.89 -19.77
C THR A 49 13.06 -0.21 -18.44
N THR A 50 13.31 1.09 -18.54
CA THR A 50 13.41 2.09 -17.45
C THR A 50 12.08 2.36 -16.73
N SER A 51 11.07 1.49 -16.89
CA SER A 51 9.69 1.70 -16.42
C SER A 51 9.15 0.60 -15.48
N ALA A 52 9.99 -0.32 -15.02
CA ALA A 52 9.58 -1.33 -14.03
C ALA A 52 9.67 -0.79 -12.60
N ALA A 53 8.65 -1.09 -11.77
CA ALA A 53 8.65 -0.75 -10.34
C ALA A 53 9.62 -1.63 -9.55
N ALA A 54 9.75 -2.90 -9.92
CA ALA A 54 10.73 -3.82 -9.34
C ALA A 54 11.22 -4.80 -10.41
N GLN A 55 12.37 -5.41 -10.16
CA GLN A 55 12.98 -6.41 -11.03
C GLN A 55 13.54 -7.57 -10.19
N ALA A 56 13.32 -8.79 -10.64
CA ALA A 56 14.01 -9.99 -10.18
C ALA A 56 15.01 -10.46 -11.22
N VAL A 57 16.26 -10.67 -10.81
CA VAL A 57 17.33 -11.21 -11.66
C VAL A 57 17.85 -12.48 -11.00
N PRO A 58 17.55 -13.68 -11.53
CA PRO A 58 18.11 -14.91 -11.02
C PRO A 58 19.60 -15.02 -11.36
N TYR A 59 20.34 -15.81 -10.57
CA TYR A 59 21.70 -16.24 -10.85
C TYR A 59 21.67 -17.68 -11.38
N PRO A 60 21.51 -17.87 -12.71
CA PRO A 60 21.45 -19.19 -13.30
C PRO A 60 22.84 -19.81 -13.41
N GLN A 61 22.93 -21.12 -13.20
CA GLN A 61 24.11 -21.90 -13.54
C GLN A 61 23.72 -23.21 -14.22
N TYR A 62 24.59 -23.70 -15.09
CA TYR A 62 24.42 -25.03 -15.68
C TYR A 62 24.95 -26.08 -14.72
N SER A 63 24.08 -26.99 -14.31
CA SER A 63 24.40 -28.08 -13.40
C SER A 63 24.30 -29.42 -14.13
N PRO A 64 25.44 -30.11 -14.35
CA PRO A 64 25.43 -31.47 -14.89
C PRO A 64 25.08 -32.52 -13.82
N THR A 65 25.09 -32.12 -12.54
CA THR A 65 24.89 -32.98 -11.37
C THR A 65 23.59 -32.65 -10.64
N PHE A 66 22.67 -31.92 -11.27
CA PHE A 66 21.38 -31.63 -10.66
C PHE A 66 20.67 -32.93 -10.29
N LEU A 67 20.14 -32.95 -9.07
CA LEU A 67 19.30 -34.01 -8.56
C LEU A 67 17.94 -33.40 -8.25
N SER A 68 16.90 -33.94 -8.87
CA SER A 68 15.53 -33.64 -8.46
C SER A 68 15.33 -34.07 -7.00
N THR A 69 14.24 -33.64 -6.37
CA THR A 69 13.92 -33.97 -4.96
C THR A 69 13.79 -35.49 -4.69
N ASN A 70 13.67 -36.30 -5.74
CA ASN A 70 13.70 -37.77 -5.70
C ASN A 70 15.10 -38.38 -5.90
N SER A 71 16.16 -37.58 -5.83
CA SER A 71 17.56 -37.94 -6.04
C SER A 71 17.88 -38.52 -7.43
N ARG A 72 17.08 -38.22 -8.45
CA ARG A 72 17.36 -38.61 -9.84
C ARG A 72 17.91 -37.43 -10.63
N SER A 73 18.87 -37.70 -11.50
CA SER A 73 19.33 -36.72 -12.49
C SER A 73 18.45 -36.77 -13.74
N PRO A 74 18.12 -35.62 -14.33
CA PRO A 74 17.42 -35.57 -15.61
C PRO A 74 18.32 -36.15 -16.71
N TYR A 75 17.72 -36.89 -17.64
CA TYR A 75 18.42 -37.51 -18.75
C TYR A 75 17.67 -37.31 -20.06
N VAL A 76 18.41 -37.25 -21.16
CA VAL A 76 17.86 -37.32 -22.52
C VAL A 76 18.10 -38.72 -23.06
N LYS A 77 17.06 -39.35 -23.60
CA LYS A 77 17.19 -40.59 -24.37
C LYS A 77 17.70 -40.25 -25.77
N VAL A 78 18.88 -40.76 -26.11
CA VAL A 78 19.44 -40.67 -27.47
C VAL A 78 19.63 -42.09 -27.98
N GLY A 79 18.65 -42.57 -28.77
CA GLY A 79 18.55 -43.98 -29.14
C GLY A 79 18.25 -44.87 -27.93
N ALA A 80 19.08 -45.89 -27.72
CA ALA A 80 18.99 -46.79 -26.55
C ALA A 80 19.71 -46.24 -25.29
N ASN A 81 20.48 -45.16 -25.43
CA ASN A 81 21.32 -44.63 -24.35
C ASN A 81 20.62 -43.49 -23.60
N GLN A 82 20.84 -43.43 -22.28
CA GLN A 82 20.43 -42.30 -21.43
C GLN A 82 21.67 -41.46 -21.13
N ILE A 83 21.64 -40.19 -21.54
CA ILE A 83 22.74 -39.25 -21.29
C ILE A 83 22.26 -38.23 -20.24
N PRO A 84 23.03 -37.97 -19.18
CA PRO A 84 22.71 -36.92 -18.22
C PRO A 84 22.46 -35.60 -18.93
N ARG A 85 21.34 -34.96 -18.62
CA ARG A 85 20.96 -33.66 -19.18
C ARG A 85 21.44 -32.59 -18.22
N SER A 86 22.32 -31.71 -18.67
CA SER A 86 22.57 -30.47 -17.92
C SER A 86 21.29 -29.66 -17.82
N VAL A 87 20.98 -29.18 -16.62
CA VAL A 87 19.86 -28.27 -16.41
C VAL A 87 20.37 -26.91 -15.96
N ILE A 88 19.56 -25.89 -16.20
CA ILE A 88 19.77 -24.58 -15.63
C ILE A 88 19.15 -24.61 -14.24
N GLU A 89 19.96 -24.44 -13.20
CA GLU A 89 19.50 -24.25 -11.84
C GLU A 89 19.71 -22.79 -11.42
N VAL A 90 18.83 -22.29 -10.56
CA VAL A 90 18.94 -20.95 -9.97
C VAL A 90 19.51 -21.12 -8.57
N THR A 91 20.73 -20.63 -8.34
CA THR A 91 21.40 -20.73 -7.03
C THR A 91 21.20 -19.53 -6.13
N GLY A 92 20.64 -18.46 -6.68
CA GLY A 92 20.39 -17.23 -5.98
C GLY A 92 19.78 -16.20 -6.91
N GLY A 93 19.71 -14.95 -6.46
CA GLY A 93 19.30 -13.85 -7.31
C GLY A 93 19.33 -12.51 -6.61
N ARG A 94 18.91 -11.48 -7.36
CA ARG A 94 18.78 -10.11 -6.91
C ARG A 94 17.35 -9.62 -7.14
N LEU A 95 16.77 -9.02 -6.12
CA LEU A 95 15.53 -8.25 -6.17
C LEU A 95 15.88 -6.79 -6.07
N SER A 96 15.46 -5.98 -7.03
CA SER A 96 15.74 -4.56 -7.06
C SER A 96 14.44 -3.77 -7.14
N PHE A 97 14.29 -2.75 -6.30
CA PHE A 97 13.09 -1.89 -6.23
C PHE A 97 13.41 -0.47 -6.69
N ASN A 98 12.52 0.13 -7.48
CA ASN A 98 12.71 1.50 -7.93
C ASN A 98 12.37 2.48 -6.81
N THR A 99 13.30 3.35 -6.44
CA THR A 99 13.08 4.35 -5.39
C THR A 99 12.98 5.78 -5.93
N ASP A 100 13.21 5.96 -7.23
CA ASP A 100 13.22 7.28 -7.84
C ASP A 100 11.80 7.73 -8.21
N ASP A 101 11.56 9.03 -8.31
CA ASP A 101 10.27 9.55 -8.80
C ASP A 101 10.02 9.04 -10.24
N PRO A 102 8.80 8.58 -10.60
CA PRO A 102 7.52 8.74 -9.88
C PRO A 102 7.11 7.51 -9.04
N TYR A 103 8.04 6.64 -8.66
CA TYR A 103 7.72 5.45 -7.88
C TYR A 103 7.51 5.81 -6.42
N CYS A 104 6.37 5.38 -5.87
CA CYS A 104 6.09 5.47 -4.45
C CYS A 104 5.60 4.12 -3.94
N TRP A 105 5.87 3.87 -2.66
CA TRP A 105 5.63 2.58 -2.00
C TRP A 105 4.84 2.76 -0.73
N TYR A 106 4.04 1.75 -0.39
CA TYR A 106 3.50 1.60 0.94
C TYR A 106 3.71 0.15 1.42
N LEU A 107 3.84 -0.01 2.74
CA LEU A 107 4.17 -1.29 3.37
C LEU A 107 2.96 -2.01 3.99
N ASP A 108 1.87 -1.30 4.26
CA ASP A 108 0.71 -1.87 4.95
C ASP A 108 -0.42 -2.23 3.96
N SER A 109 -0.32 -3.42 3.37
CA SER A 109 -1.31 -3.97 2.43
C SER A 109 -2.66 -4.22 3.07
N SER A 110 -2.68 -4.54 4.37
CA SER A 110 -3.93 -4.78 5.11
C SER A 110 -4.72 -3.48 5.26
N PHE A 111 -4.04 -2.37 5.50
CA PHE A 111 -4.67 -1.05 5.60
C PHE A 111 -5.32 -0.60 4.28
N CYS A 112 -4.63 -0.77 3.15
CA CYS A 112 -5.16 -0.34 1.84
C CYS A 112 -6.12 -1.37 1.21
N GLN A 113 -6.27 -2.58 1.78
CA GLN A 113 -7.05 -3.68 1.22
C GLN A 113 -8.49 -3.29 0.84
N GLY A 114 -9.19 -2.54 1.69
CA GLY A 114 -10.57 -2.13 1.41
C GLY A 114 -10.70 -1.28 0.13
N TRP A 115 -9.69 -0.44 -0.17
CA TRP A 115 -9.65 0.31 -1.44
C TRP A 115 -9.36 -0.60 -2.63
N HIS A 116 -8.50 -1.61 -2.48
CA HIS A 116 -8.20 -2.56 -3.55
C HIS A 116 -9.42 -3.41 -3.91
N GLU A 117 -10.15 -3.91 -2.92
CA GLU A 117 -11.39 -4.64 -3.15
C GLU A 117 -12.44 -3.76 -3.85
N LEU A 118 -12.53 -2.48 -3.47
CA LEU A 118 -13.43 -1.53 -4.10
C LEU A 118 -13.03 -1.25 -5.57
N LYS A 119 -11.72 -1.12 -5.85
CA LYS A 119 -11.15 -0.98 -7.20
C LYS A 119 -11.35 -2.21 -8.07
N GLN A 120 -11.29 -3.41 -7.51
CA GLN A 120 -11.49 -4.65 -8.26
C GLN A 120 -12.96 -4.88 -8.62
N LYS A 121 -13.89 -4.51 -7.73
CA LYS A 121 -15.33 -4.71 -7.93
C LYS A 121 -15.99 -3.63 -8.80
N ASN A 122 -15.34 -2.49 -8.99
CA ASN A 122 -15.91 -1.33 -9.68
C ASN A 122 -14.91 -0.74 -10.68
N SER A 123 -15.33 0.26 -11.45
CA SER A 123 -14.37 1.04 -12.25
C SER A 123 -13.40 1.78 -11.32
N VAL A 124 -12.09 1.59 -11.54
CA VAL A 124 -11.01 2.30 -10.82
C VAL A 124 -11.27 3.81 -10.85
N ASP A 125 -11.49 4.38 -12.05
CA ASP A 125 -11.76 5.82 -12.22
C ASP A 125 -13.04 6.26 -11.51
N GLY A 126 -14.10 5.44 -11.58
CA GLY A 126 -15.37 5.72 -10.93
C GLY A 126 -15.23 5.84 -9.41
N VAL A 127 -14.51 4.89 -8.79
CA VAL A 127 -14.25 4.90 -7.34
C VAL A 127 -13.36 6.06 -6.94
N TYR A 128 -12.34 6.39 -7.75
CA TYR A 128 -11.48 7.56 -7.52
C TYR A 128 -12.28 8.85 -7.49
N ILE A 129 -13.04 9.11 -8.56
CA ILE A 129 -13.85 10.33 -8.73
C ILE A 129 -14.87 10.44 -7.60
N PHE A 130 -15.56 9.33 -7.29
CA PHE A 130 -16.54 9.31 -6.20
C PHE A 130 -15.90 9.64 -4.85
N SER A 131 -14.79 8.99 -4.52
CA SER A 131 -14.09 9.17 -3.25
C SER A 131 -13.60 10.61 -3.06
N ILE A 132 -12.97 11.18 -4.10
CA ILE A 132 -12.49 12.57 -4.07
C ILE A 132 -13.66 13.55 -4.01
N THR A 133 -14.70 13.34 -4.81
CA THR A 133 -15.88 14.20 -4.80
C THR A 133 -16.51 14.22 -3.42
N LEU A 134 -16.69 13.06 -2.79
CA LEU A 134 -17.23 12.96 -1.44
C LEU A 134 -16.34 13.66 -0.41
N LEU A 135 -15.03 13.42 -0.48
CA LEU A 135 -14.05 13.98 0.44
C LEU A 135 -14.01 15.52 0.37
N PHE A 136 -14.01 16.09 -0.84
CA PHE A 136 -13.94 17.53 -1.06
C PHE A 136 -15.31 18.23 -1.10
N PHE A 137 -16.42 17.50 -1.18
CA PHE A 137 -17.76 18.07 -1.03
C PHE A 137 -17.93 18.71 0.35
N PHE A 138 -17.62 17.96 1.42
CA PHE A 138 -17.70 18.49 2.78
C PHE A 138 -16.72 19.63 3.04
N TRP A 139 -15.52 19.55 2.45
CA TRP A 139 -14.56 20.64 2.46
C TRP A 139 -15.14 21.92 1.82
N GLY A 140 -15.72 21.78 0.62
CA GLY A 140 -16.32 22.89 -0.13
C GLY A 140 -17.49 23.52 0.61
N VAL A 141 -18.36 22.72 1.23
CA VAL A 141 -19.45 23.21 2.09
C VAL A 141 -18.90 23.95 3.30
N ALA A 142 -17.88 23.41 3.98
CA ALA A 142 -17.25 24.05 5.14
C ALA A 142 -16.61 25.40 4.76
N MET A 143 -15.89 25.45 3.64
CA MET A 143 -15.30 26.67 3.10
C MET A 143 -16.37 27.70 2.73
N PHE A 144 -17.42 27.30 2.00
CA PHE A 144 -18.52 28.18 1.64
C PHE A 144 -19.19 28.79 2.88
N VAL A 145 -19.49 27.96 3.89
CA VAL A 145 -20.08 28.40 5.16
C VAL A 145 -19.12 29.34 5.91
N ALA A 146 -17.82 29.05 5.94
CA ALA A 146 -16.83 29.91 6.57
C ALA A 146 -16.74 31.28 5.88
N THR A 147 -16.67 31.30 4.55
CA THR A 147 -16.63 32.53 3.75
C THR A 147 -17.92 33.34 3.89
N ALA A 148 -19.09 32.69 3.82
CA ALA A 148 -20.38 33.37 4.00
C ALA A 148 -20.48 34.02 5.38
N HIS A 149 -20.07 33.32 6.45
CA HIS A 149 -20.00 33.92 7.78
C HIS A 149 -19.03 35.10 7.82
N PHE A 150 -17.82 34.95 7.29
CA PHE A 150 -16.84 36.04 7.26
C PHE A 150 -17.38 37.29 6.55
N LEU A 151 -18.03 37.13 5.40
CA LEU A 151 -18.64 38.24 4.66
C LEU A 151 -19.79 38.90 5.42
N LEU A 152 -20.66 38.12 6.08
CA LEU A 152 -21.73 38.67 6.92
C LEU A 152 -21.17 39.47 8.10
N LEU A 153 -20.07 39.02 8.69
CA LEU A 153 -19.39 39.72 9.77
C LEU A 153 -18.78 41.02 9.27
N LEU A 154 -18.05 41.00 8.15
CA LEU A 154 -17.49 42.20 7.56
C LEU A 154 -18.59 43.21 7.22
N ARG A 155 -19.71 42.75 6.66
CA ARG A 155 -20.88 43.59 6.37
C ARG A 155 -21.44 44.23 7.64
N ASN A 156 -21.60 43.46 8.72
CA ASN A 156 -22.10 43.99 9.99
C ASN A 156 -21.12 45.02 10.58
N VAL A 157 -19.82 44.75 10.54
CA VAL A 157 -18.78 45.71 10.97
C VAL A 157 -18.87 46.99 10.17
N VAL A 158 -18.92 46.92 8.84
CA VAL A 158 -19.00 48.11 7.99
C VAL A 158 -20.30 48.88 8.23
N ARG A 159 -21.43 48.18 8.40
CA ARG A 159 -22.73 48.82 8.66
C ARG A 159 -22.74 49.52 10.01
N ASP A 160 -22.33 48.84 11.06
CA ASP A 160 -22.40 49.37 12.43
C ASP A 160 -21.35 50.47 12.67
N ASN A 161 -20.31 50.56 11.83
CA ASN A 161 -19.32 51.65 11.85
C ASN A 161 -19.63 52.81 10.89
N LYS A 162 -20.67 52.73 10.04
CA LYS A 162 -21.09 53.89 9.22
C LYS A 162 -21.58 55.04 10.09
N ASP A 163 -22.14 54.75 11.25
CA ASP A 163 -22.65 55.74 12.21
C ASP A 163 -21.55 56.23 13.20
N LEU A 164 -20.34 55.65 13.14
CA LEU A 164 -19.24 55.87 14.10
C LEU A 164 -17.93 56.33 13.42
N MET A 165 -18.04 57.00 12.26
CA MET A 165 -16.89 57.58 11.54
C MET A 165 -16.38 58.89 12.13
N ASP A 166 -17.00 59.41 13.20
CA ASP A 166 -16.56 60.65 13.87
C ASP A 166 -15.47 60.43 14.93
N ASP A 167 -15.23 59.19 15.40
CA ASP A 167 -14.25 58.90 16.47
C ASP A 167 -12.92 58.35 15.96
N LEU A 168 -11.83 59.00 16.41
CA LEU A 168 -10.39 58.83 16.08
C LEU A 168 -9.75 57.45 16.38
N GLU A 169 -10.53 56.39 16.58
CA GLU A 169 -9.98 55.07 16.88
C GLU A 169 -9.51 54.35 15.61
N PRO A 170 -8.32 53.71 15.61
CA PRO A 170 -7.81 53.01 14.43
C PRO A 170 -8.71 51.82 14.06
N LEU A 171 -8.83 51.58 12.75
CA LEU A 171 -9.71 50.54 12.16
C LEU A 171 -9.38 49.11 12.64
N GLY A 172 -8.10 48.82 12.92
CA GLY A 172 -7.61 47.48 13.27
C GLY A 172 -8.26 46.88 14.54
N PRO A 173 -8.17 47.55 15.71
CA PRO A 173 -8.81 47.08 16.94
C PRO A 173 -10.32 46.85 16.84
N ARG A 174 -11.03 47.68 16.06
CA ARG A 174 -12.49 47.54 15.86
C ARG A 174 -12.84 46.28 15.09
N VAL A 175 -12.11 46.02 13.99
CA VAL A 175 -12.27 44.78 13.20
C VAL A 175 -11.91 43.56 14.06
N ALA A 176 -10.83 43.62 14.83
CA ALA A 176 -10.43 42.53 15.72
C ALA A 176 -11.50 42.21 16.78
N LYS A 177 -12.07 43.24 17.44
CA LYS A 177 -13.14 43.06 18.43
C LYS A 177 -14.39 42.44 17.81
N ALA A 178 -14.79 42.88 16.62
CA ALA A 178 -15.95 42.33 15.94
C ALA A 178 -15.73 40.89 15.47
N LEU A 179 -14.52 40.55 15.01
CA LEU A 179 -14.15 39.17 14.68
C LEU A 179 -14.18 38.26 15.92
N LEU A 180 -13.72 38.75 17.08
CA LEU A 180 -13.78 38.00 18.34
C LEU A 180 -15.23 37.79 18.81
N LEU A 181 -16.08 38.82 18.77
CA LEU A 181 -17.51 38.72 19.08
C LEU A 181 -18.24 37.73 18.15
N ALA A 182 -17.81 37.68 16.90
CA ALA A 182 -18.35 36.74 15.93
C ALA A 182 -17.93 35.30 16.20
N ALA A 183 -16.65 35.10 16.52
CA ALA A 183 -16.10 33.81 16.87
C ALA A 183 -16.74 33.27 18.16
N ASP A 184 -17.06 34.14 19.12
CA ASP A 184 -17.83 33.80 20.33
C ASP A 184 -19.25 33.30 19.99
N LYS A 185 -19.98 34.00 19.12
CA LYS A 185 -21.33 33.58 18.67
C LYS A 185 -21.36 32.22 17.96
N LEU A 186 -20.24 31.83 17.36
CA LEU A 186 -20.11 30.52 16.72
C LEU A 186 -19.95 29.41 17.75
N GLY A 187 -19.36 29.70 18.91
CA GLY A 187 -19.04 28.73 19.95
C GLY A 187 -17.83 27.86 19.58
N CYS A 188 -17.06 27.48 20.60
CA CYS A 188 -15.81 26.73 20.44
C CYS A 188 -16.00 25.43 19.64
N TYR A 189 -17.04 24.65 19.96
CA TYR A 189 -17.32 23.39 19.27
C TYR A 189 -17.52 23.56 17.76
N ARG A 190 -18.32 24.55 17.33
CA ARG A 190 -18.58 24.76 15.90
C ARG A 190 -17.34 25.26 15.16
N MET A 191 -16.49 26.06 15.83
CA MET A 191 -15.23 26.51 15.26
C MET A 191 -14.28 25.31 15.04
N VAL A 192 -14.12 24.45 16.05
CA VAL A 192 -13.29 23.24 15.95
C VAL A 192 -13.78 22.33 14.82
N VAL A 193 -15.08 22.05 14.74
CA VAL A 193 -15.65 21.21 13.67
C VAL A 193 -15.38 21.81 12.28
N ARG A 194 -15.52 23.13 12.11
CA ARG A 194 -15.24 23.79 10.83
C ARG A 194 -13.77 23.72 10.44
N LEU A 195 -12.87 24.02 11.38
CA LEU A 195 -11.43 23.93 11.14
C LEU A 195 -11.03 22.49 10.79
N LEU A 196 -11.62 21.50 11.46
CA LEU A 196 -11.41 20.10 11.15
C LEU A 196 -11.91 19.74 9.75
N LEU A 197 -13.12 20.16 9.35
CA LEU A 197 -13.64 19.93 7.99
C LEU A 197 -12.84 20.65 6.89
N ILE A 198 -12.11 21.72 7.23
CA ILE A 198 -11.22 22.42 6.29
C ILE A 198 -9.87 21.70 6.17
N MET A 199 -9.30 21.24 7.29
CA MET A 199 -7.95 20.65 7.31
C MET A 199 -7.93 19.16 6.97
N LEU A 200 -8.89 18.38 7.50
CA LEU A 200 -8.92 16.93 7.41
C LEU A 200 -8.92 16.40 5.96
N PRO A 201 -9.72 16.95 5.03
CA PRO A 201 -9.79 16.42 3.65
C PRO A 201 -8.43 16.43 2.95
N TRP A 202 -7.65 17.50 3.10
CA TRP A 202 -6.32 17.61 2.52
C TRP A 202 -5.31 16.66 3.16
N ALA A 203 -5.28 16.59 4.49
CA ALA A 203 -4.40 15.69 5.22
C ALA A 203 -4.68 14.22 4.87
N PHE A 204 -5.96 13.83 4.87
CA PHE A 204 -6.40 12.50 4.49
C PHE A 204 -6.07 12.18 3.01
N TYR A 205 -6.36 13.11 2.10
CA TYR A 205 -6.10 12.92 0.67
C TYR A 205 -4.62 12.65 0.40
N LYS A 206 -3.74 13.51 0.91
CA LYS A 206 -2.30 13.47 0.61
C LYS A 206 -1.55 12.35 1.30
N ALA A 207 -1.96 11.94 2.50
CA ALA A 207 -1.17 11.01 3.31
C ALA A 207 -1.74 9.59 3.39
N ILE A 208 -3.03 9.42 3.08
CA ILE A 208 -3.74 8.14 3.19
C ILE A 208 -4.26 7.74 1.82
N PHE A 209 -5.18 8.53 1.27
CA PHE A 209 -5.91 8.14 0.06
C PHE A 209 -4.97 7.98 -1.14
N ILE A 210 -4.20 9.01 -1.47
CA ILE A 210 -3.32 8.97 -2.65
C ILE A 210 -2.24 7.90 -2.52
N THR A 211 -1.76 7.64 -1.31
CA THR A 211 -0.76 6.59 -1.06
C THR A 211 -1.33 5.20 -1.32
N CYS A 212 -2.55 4.89 -0.85
CA CYS A 212 -3.20 3.62 -1.19
C CYS A 212 -3.66 3.55 -2.65
N TRP A 213 -3.79 4.70 -3.33
CA TRP A 213 -4.33 4.77 -4.68
C TRP A 213 -3.27 4.69 -5.79
N GLU A 214 -2.17 5.43 -5.63
CA GLU A 214 -1.16 5.64 -6.67
C GLU A 214 0.21 5.01 -6.36
N CYS A 215 0.41 4.48 -5.16
CA CYS A 215 1.67 3.82 -4.80
C CYS A 215 1.57 2.31 -4.93
N TYR A 216 2.73 1.70 -5.18
CA TYR A 216 2.87 0.26 -5.24
C TYR A 216 2.83 -0.35 -3.84
N ASP A 217 2.17 -1.51 -3.75
CA ASP A 217 2.19 -2.35 -2.58
C ASP A 217 3.53 -3.07 -2.50
N PHE A 218 4.38 -2.69 -1.55
CA PHE A 218 5.71 -3.28 -1.45
C PHE A 218 5.64 -4.79 -1.17
N GLU A 219 4.72 -5.24 -0.31
CA GLU A 219 4.58 -6.68 0.00
C GLU A 219 4.13 -7.47 -1.23
N ALA A 220 3.17 -6.93 -1.99
CA ALA A 220 2.66 -7.60 -3.20
C ALA A 220 3.76 -7.72 -4.26
N VAL A 221 4.44 -6.60 -4.53
CA VAL A 221 5.51 -6.56 -5.52
C VAL A 221 6.65 -7.47 -5.10
N ALA A 222 7.07 -7.43 -3.83
CA ALA A 222 8.12 -8.30 -3.34
C ALA A 222 7.75 -9.79 -3.50
N ALA A 223 6.51 -10.17 -3.14
CA ALA A 223 6.05 -11.55 -3.29
C ALA A 223 6.00 -11.99 -4.77
N HIS A 224 5.54 -11.12 -5.66
CA HIS A 224 5.55 -11.36 -7.11
C HIS A 224 6.98 -11.53 -7.66
N GLN A 225 7.91 -10.66 -7.27
CA GLN A 225 9.31 -10.77 -7.71
C GLN A 225 10.01 -12.02 -7.16
N ILE A 226 9.69 -12.44 -5.92
CA ILE A 226 10.15 -13.73 -5.39
C ILE A 226 9.61 -14.88 -6.24
N GLY A 227 8.36 -14.82 -6.71
CA GLY A 227 7.80 -15.81 -7.62
C GLY A 227 8.62 -15.94 -8.91
N HIS A 228 9.07 -14.83 -9.49
CA HIS A 228 10.00 -14.85 -10.63
C HIS A 228 11.35 -15.50 -10.30
N LEU A 229 11.94 -15.23 -9.13
CA LEU A 229 13.17 -15.92 -8.70
C LEU A 229 12.96 -17.43 -8.55
N LEU A 230 11.76 -17.86 -8.15
CA LEU A 230 11.35 -19.25 -8.05
C LEU A 230 10.94 -19.87 -9.39
N GLY A 231 11.03 -19.13 -10.50
CA GLY A 231 10.76 -19.62 -11.85
C GLY A 231 9.29 -19.59 -12.25
N LEU A 232 8.42 -18.87 -11.53
CA LEU A 232 7.05 -18.60 -11.99
C LEU A 232 7.04 -17.46 -13.03
N GLY A 233 6.26 -17.66 -14.10
CA GLY A 233 6.04 -16.66 -15.16
C GLY A 233 4.80 -15.80 -14.93
N GLN A 234 4.55 -14.84 -15.83
CA GLN A 234 3.38 -13.95 -15.82
C GLN A 234 2.28 -14.51 -16.75
N PRO A 235 1.24 -15.16 -16.22
CA PRO A 235 0.25 -15.86 -17.04
C PRO A 235 -0.58 -14.91 -17.92
N ASP A 236 -0.70 -13.64 -17.53
CA ASP A 236 -1.43 -12.59 -18.25
C ASP A 236 -0.66 -11.95 -19.40
N LEU A 237 0.67 -12.08 -19.44
CA LEU A 237 1.50 -11.54 -20.52
C LEU A 237 1.77 -12.56 -21.63
N LEU A 238 1.26 -13.78 -21.52
CA LEU A 238 1.40 -14.80 -22.54
C LEU A 238 0.57 -14.48 -23.80
N PRO A 239 1.12 -14.67 -25.02
CA PRO A 239 2.47 -15.15 -25.37
C PRO A 239 3.54 -14.04 -25.53
N SER A 240 3.21 -12.79 -25.20
CA SER A 240 4.07 -11.60 -25.39
C SER A 240 5.22 -11.45 -24.37
N GLU A 241 5.41 -12.41 -23.47
CA GLU A 241 6.47 -12.40 -22.45
C GLU A 241 7.89 -12.52 -23.04
N LEU A 242 8.03 -13.16 -24.21
CA LEU A 242 9.32 -13.37 -24.86
C LEU A 242 9.59 -12.31 -25.92
N LEU A 243 10.86 -11.91 -26.04
CA LEU A 243 11.30 -11.12 -27.17
C LEU A 243 11.12 -11.94 -28.47
N PRO A 244 10.87 -11.28 -29.62
CA PRO A 244 10.93 -11.95 -30.91
C PRO A 244 12.23 -12.75 -31.00
N TYR A 245 12.16 -14.01 -31.45
CA TYR A 245 13.30 -14.94 -31.65
C TYR A 245 13.80 -15.75 -30.43
N GLN A 246 13.22 -15.63 -29.23
CA GLN A 246 13.66 -16.40 -28.04
C GLN A 246 13.08 -17.82 -27.92
N GLY A 247 12.40 -18.32 -28.95
CA GLY A 247 11.77 -19.65 -28.97
C GLY A 247 10.25 -19.57 -28.96
N PRO A 248 9.55 -20.71 -28.83
CA PRO A 248 8.10 -20.69 -28.65
C PRO A 248 7.78 -20.01 -27.30
N ALA A 249 6.85 -19.07 -27.32
CA ALA A 249 6.28 -18.52 -26.09
C ALA A 249 5.72 -19.64 -25.22
N GLY A 250 5.69 -19.44 -23.91
CA GLY A 250 5.00 -20.35 -23.01
C GLY A 250 3.51 -20.48 -23.36
N GLN A 251 2.84 -21.35 -22.64
CA GLN A 251 1.38 -21.40 -22.62
C GLN A 251 0.95 -21.61 -21.18
N ASN A 252 -0.19 -21.02 -20.83
CA ASN A 252 -0.81 -21.30 -19.53
C ASN A 252 -1.04 -22.80 -19.41
N SER A 253 -0.75 -23.33 -18.23
CA SER A 253 -0.74 -24.75 -17.96
C SER A 253 -1.21 -24.98 -16.54
N TYR A 254 -1.82 -26.13 -16.29
CA TYR A 254 -2.28 -26.54 -14.96
C TYR A 254 -1.99 -28.01 -14.72
N SER A 255 -1.85 -28.42 -13.47
CA SER A 255 -1.76 -29.82 -13.06
C SER A 255 -3.15 -30.38 -12.80
N TRP A 256 -3.58 -31.38 -13.60
CA TRP A 256 -4.92 -31.97 -13.43
C TRP A 256 -5.10 -32.66 -12.07
N GLN A 257 -4.02 -33.20 -11.50
CA GLN A 257 -4.05 -33.84 -10.17
C GLN A 257 -4.26 -32.81 -9.07
N LEU A 258 -3.44 -31.76 -9.07
CA LEU A 258 -3.49 -30.72 -8.04
C LEU A 258 -4.78 -29.90 -8.14
N ALA A 259 -5.23 -29.58 -9.36
CA ALA A 259 -6.51 -28.93 -9.60
C ALA A 259 -7.70 -29.77 -9.11
N ALA A 260 -7.60 -31.10 -9.15
CA ALA A 260 -8.58 -32.01 -8.55
C ALA A 260 -8.44 -32.15 -7.02
N GLY A 261 -7.56 -31.37 -6.38
CA GLY A 261 -7.31 -31.39 -4.94
C GLY A 261 -6.44 -32.55 -4.45
N TRP A 262 -5.74 -33.25 -5.36
CA TRP A 262 -4.87 -34.35 -4.96
C TRP A 262 -3.65 -33.81 -4.22
N GLN A 263 -3.27 -34.50 -3.14
CA GLN A 263 -2.07 -34.16 -2.38
C GLN A 263 -0.88 -34.95 -2.92
N LEU A 264 0.24 -34.27 -3.14
CA LEU A 264 1.50 -34.94 -3.42
C LEU A 264 1.94 -35.74 -2.18
N ASN A 265 2.28 -37.00 -2.41
CA ASN A 265 2.70 -37.97 -1.43
C ASN A 265 3.84 -38.82 -2.02
N SER A 266 4.35 -39.78 -1.24
CA SER A 266 5.48 -40.63 -1.64
C SER A 266 5.27 -41.43 -2.94
N SER A 267 4.03 -41.65 -3.36
CA SER A 267 3.70 -42.46 -4.55
C SER A 267 3.53 -41.65 -5.85
N ASN A 268 3.27 -40.35 -5.78
CA ASN A 268 2.98 -39.50 -6.95
C ASN A 268 3.85 -38.24 -7.07
N CYS A 269 4.66 -37.90 -6.06
CA CYS A 269 5.53 -36.71 -6.08
C CYS A 269 6.74 -36.81 -7.04
N TRP A 270 7.02 -37.98 -7.62
CA TRP A 270 8.27 -38.24 -8.34
C TRP A 270 8.28 -37.73 -9.79
N ALA A 271 7.11 -37.40 -10.35
CA ALA A 271 6.96 -36.81 -11.68
C ALA A 271 5.73 -35.89 -11.75
N PRO A 272 5.71 -34.75 -11.03
CA PRO A 272 4.56 -33.85 -11.01
C PRO A 272 4.25 -33.26 -12.39
N TRP A 273 5.26 -33.15 -13.26
CA TRP A 273 5.14 -32.67 -14.63
C TRP A 273 4.29 -33.57 -15.54
N ASP A 274 4.19 -34.87 -15.24
CA ASP A 274 3.35 -35.80 -16.01
C ASP A 274 1.85 -35.46 -15.87
N ALA A 275 1.48 -34.69 -14.84
CA ALA A 275 0.13 -34.22 -14.61
C ALA A 275 -0.15 -32.83 -15.20
N VAL A 276 0.84 -32.17 -15.81
CA VAL A 276 0.68 -30.82 -16.35
C VAL A 276 0.08 -30.87 -17.75
N LEU A 277 -1.02 -30.13 -17.94
CA LEU A 277 -1.78 -30.00 -19.18
C LEU A 277 -1.86 -28.53 -19.59
N PRO A 278 -1.99 -28.22 -20.89
CA PRO A 278 -2.20 -26.86 -21.35
C PRO A 278 -3.59 -26.32 -20.96
N GLY A 279 -3.67 -25.00 -20.78
CA GLY A 279 -4.88 -24.25 -20.50
C GLY A 279 -5.14 -24.04 -19.01
N ILE A 280 -6.41 -24.01 -18.64
CA ILE A 280 -6.91 -23.92 -17.26
C ILE A 280 -7.73 -25.18 -16.91
N PRO A 281 -7.88 -25.53 -15.62
CA PRO A 281 -8.73 -26.63 -15.18
C PRO A 281 -10.17 -26.51 -15.68
N PRO A 282 -10.81 -27.62 -16.10
CA PRO A 282 -12.20 -27.60 -16.53
C PRO A 282 -13.14 -27.40 -15.33
N GLY A 283 -14.26 -26.71 -15.55
CA GLY A 283 -15.32 -26.56 -14.55
C GLY A 283 -15.05 -25.51 -13.46
N LEU A 284 -14.07 -24.63 -13.67
CA LEU A 284 -13.86 -23.47 -12.79
C LEU A 284 -15.06 -22.52 -12.83
N GLU A 285 -15.37 -21.94 -11.67
CA GLU A 285 -16.38 -20.91 -11.54
C GLU A 285 -15.87 -19.56 -12.07
N HIS A 286 -16.77 -18.66 -12.42
CA HIS A 286 -16.41 -17.35 -12.98
C HIS A 286 -15.56 -16.50 -12.02
N GLU A 287 -15.65 -16.75 -10.71
CA GLU A 287 -14.91 -16.01 -9.68
C GLU A 287 -13.41 -16.40 -9.62
N ASP A 288 -13.06 -17.61 -10.05
CA ASP A 288 -11.68 -18.11 -10.07
C ASP A 288 -10.91 -17.66 -11.32
N ILE A 289 -11.61 -17.09 -12.30
CA ILE A 289 -11.06 -16.69 -13.59
C ILE A 289 -10.93 -15.16 -13.61
N ASN A 290 -9.77 -14.69 -14.02
CA ASN A 290 -9.53 -13.29 -14.34
C ASN A 290 -10.31 -12.94 -15.63
N PRO A 291 -11.34 -12.07 -15.57
CA PRO A 291 -12.19 -11.79 -16.73
C PRO A 291 -11.45 -11.03 -17.84
N ALA A 292 -10.32 -10.39 -17.54
CA ALA A 292 -9.53 -9.67 -18.53
C ALA A 292 -8.68 -10.61 -19.40
N THR A 293 -8.16 -11.70 -18.82
CA THR A 293 -7.20 -12.58 -19.47
C THR A 293 -7.78 -13.96 -19.81
N GLY A 294 -8.86 -14.36 -19.12
CA GLY A 294 -9.42 -15.72 -19.21
C GLY A 294 -8.59 -16.77 -18.47
N ASN A 295 -7.54 -16.37 -17.75
CA ASN A 295 -6.71 -17.27 -16.94
C ASN A 295 -7.21 -17.35 -15.50
N ARG A 296 -6.68 -18.28 -14.70
CA ARG A 296 -6.89 -18.24 -13.26
C ARG A 296 -6.24 -16.99 -12.68
N TRP A 297 -6.83 -16.46 -11.62
CA TRP A 297 -6.16 -15.42 -10.86
C TRP A 297 -4.84 -15.93 -10.29
N ALA A 298 -3.76 -15.19 -10.52
CA ALA A 298 -2.43 -15.47 -9.99
C ALA A 298 -1.87 -14.25 -9.25
N LEU A 299 -1.05 -14.49 -8.22
CA LEU A 299 -0.15 -13.47 -7.67
C LEU A 299 0.85 -13.01 -8.75
N MET A 300 1.16 -13.92 -9.66
CA MET A 300 2.06 -13.69 -10.78
C MET A 300 1.46 -12.92 -11.96
N ASP A 301 0.18 -12.52 -11.92
CA ASP A 301 -0.35 -11.54 -12.87
C ASP A 301 0.50 -10.26 -12.82
N SER A 302 0.64 -9.54 -13.95
CA SER A 302 1.43 -8.31 -14.01
C SER A 302 1.01 -7.33 -12.91
N VAL A 303 1.99 -6.92 -12.11
CA VAL A 303 1.73 -6.06 -10.95
C VAL A 303 1.51 -4.63 -11.43
N ASP A 304 0.34 -4.08 -11.10
CA ASP A 304 0.05 -2.66 -11.22
C ASP A 304 -0.28 -2.03 -9.85
N LYS A 305 -0.54 -0.73 -9.85
CA LYS A 305 -0.93 0.05 -8.66
C LYS A 305 -2.35 -0.25 -8.17
N HIS A 306 -3.15 -0.96 -8.97
CA HIS A 306 -4.60 -1.08 -8.80
C HIS A 306 -5.08 -2.47 -8.39
N ASN A 307 -4.24 -3.50 -8.58
CA ASN A 307 -4.52 -4.90 -8.30
C ASN A 307 -3.39 -5.60 -7.52
N PRO A 308 -2.91 -5.05 -6.38
CA PRO A 308 -1.88 -5.73 -5.61
C PRO A 308 -2.46 -6.95 -4.89
N ARG A 309 -1.86 -8.11 -5.11
CA ARG A 309 -2.10 -9.34 -4.34
C ARG A 309 -0.86 -9.65 -3.54
N THR A 310 -1.00 -9.97 -2.25
CA THR A 310 0.15 -10.32 -1.41
C THR A 310 0.19 -11.80 -1.02
N CYS A 311 -0.94 -12.49 -1.20
CA CYS A 311 -1.09 -13.90 -0.88
C CYS A 311 -0.94 -14.73 -2.15
N LEU A 312 -0.36 -15.92 -2.01
CA LEU A 312 -0.42 -16.93 -3.07
C LEU A 312 -1.86 -17.27 -3.39
N THR A 313 -2.15 -17.51 -4.66
CA THR A 313 -3.41 -18.09 -5.13
C THR A 313 -3.28 -19.61 -5.27
N ASN A 314 -4.37 -20.27 -5.66
CA ASN A 314 -4.32 -21.69 -5.99
C ASN A 314 -3.43 -21.96 -7.22
N ASP A 315 -3.37 -21.04 -8.17
CA ASP A 315 -2.54 -21.19 -9.38
C ASP A 315 -1.05 -21.11 -9.04
N ASP A 316 -0.66 -20.13 -8.23
CA ASP A 316 0.74 -19.97 -7.80
C ASP A 316 1.19 -21.17 -6.93
N LEU A 317 0.34 -21.63 -6.01
CA LEU A 317 0.65 -22.78 -5.15
C LEU A 317 0.79 -24.07 -5.97
N GLU A 318 -0.07 -24.26 -6.97
CA GLU A 318 0.02 -25.38 -7.90
C GLU A 318 1.34 -25.36 -8.67
N GLY A 319 1.73 -24.20 -9.22
CA GLY A 319 3.03 -24.01 -9.87
C GLY A 319 4.19 -24.33 -8.94
N LEU A 320 4.16 -23.86 -7.69
CA LEU A 320 5.19 -24.16 -6.68
C LEU A 320 5.26 -25.66 -6.35
N ASN A 321 4.12 -26.35 -6.22
CA ASN A 321 4.08 -27.79 -5.95
C ASN A 321 4.58 -28.61 -7.14
N VAL A 322 4.43 -28.11 -8.37
CA VAL A 322 5.00 -28.75 -9.58
C VAL A 322 6.51 -28.51 -9.67
N LEU A 323 6.97 -27.28 -9.45
CA LEU A 323 8.39 -26.91 -9.53
C LEU A 323 9.21 -27.51 -8.40
N TYR A 324 8.66 -27.52 -7.19
CA TYR A 324 9.34 -27.94 -5.96
C TYR A 324 8.55 -29.02 -5.23
N PRO A 325 8.30 -30.20 -5.83
CA PRO A 325 7.39 -31.19 -5.26
C PRO A 325 7.89 -31.71 -3.90
N THR A 326 6.97 -31.76 -2.93
CA THR A 326 7.19 -32.40 -1.63
C THR A 326 6.41 -33.70 -1.52
N CYS A 327 7.11 -34.79 -1.20
CA CYS A 327 6.50 -36.12 -1.06
C CYS A 327 5.79 -36.33 0.28
N THR A 328 5.89 -35.38 1.21
CA THR A 328 5.23 -35.44 2.52
C THR A 328 4.82 -34.04 2.97
N GLY A 329 3.55 -33.88 3.35
CA GLY A 329 3.03 -32.60 3.87
C GLY A 329 3.02 -31.48 2.82
N ALA A 330 2.70 -31.82 1.56
CA ALA A 330 2.47 -30.82 0.52
C ALA A 330 1.32 -29.90 0.92
N ILE A 331 1.48 -28.60 0.69
CA ILE A 331 0.47 -27.61 0.99
C ILE A 331 -0.56 -27.65 -0.14
N THR A 332 -1.83 -27.79 0.22
CA THR A 332 -2.94 -27.99 -0.74
C THR A 332 -3.86 -26.80 -0.85
N GLN A 333 -3.70 -25.81 0.03
CA GLN A 333 -4.45 -24.56 0.01
C GLN A 333 -3.48 -23.41 0.31
N PRO A 334 -3.58 -22.29 -0.42
CA PRO A 334 -2.76 -21.13 -0.14
C PRO A 334 -3.07 -20.64 1.26
N GLN A 335 -2.05 -20.63 2.11
CA GLN A 335 -2.13 -19.91 3.37
C GLN A 335 -1.89 -18.42 3.10
N CYS A 336 -2.43 -17.54 3.92
CA CYS A 336 -2.00 -16.15 3.91
C CYS A 336 -1.79 -15.70 5.34
N SER A 337 -0.60 -15.98 5.84
CA SER A 337 -0.17 -15.52 7.15
C SER A 337 0.55 -14.19 6.96
N LYS A 338 -0.21 -13.09 6.86
CA LYS A 338 0.39 -11.76 6.85
C LYS A 338 0.93 -11.46 8.24
N GLN A 339 2.19 -11.08 8.32
CA GLN A 339 2.72 -10.49 9.55
C GLN A 339 2.03 -9.15 9.69
N SER A 340 1.18 -9.02 10.69
CA SER A 340 0.33 -7.87 10.77
C SER A 340 1.10 -6.66 11.26
N LEU A 341 1.57 -5.83 10.33
CA LEU A 341 2.06 -4.48 10.60
C LEU A 341 0.91 -3.52 10.92
N TYR A 342 -0.11 -3.99 11.66
CA TYR A 342 -1.38 -3.27 11.93
C TYR A 342 -1.13 -1.83 12.38
N PHE A 343 -0.03 -1.57 13.09
CA PHE A 343 0.22 -0.27 13.69
C PHE A 343 0.56 0.82 12.69
N LEU A 344 1.06 0.53 11.48
CA LEU A 344 1.54 1.58 10.57
C LEU A 344 0.38 2.39 9.96
N GLY A 345 -0.63 1.71 9.41
CA GLY A 345 -1.84 2.35 8.90
C GLY A 345 -2.63 3.08 9.99
N TRP A 346 -2.79 2.46 11.16
CA TRP A 346 -3.44 3.09 12.30
C TRP A 346 -2.67 4.31 12.81
N PHE A 347 -1.34 4.27 12.81
CA PHE A 347 -0.51 5.41 13.18
C PHE A 347 -0.70 6.58 12.19
N ARG A 348 -0.80 6.31 10.88
CA ARG A 348 -1.14 7.34 9.89
C ARG A 348 -2.52 7.94 10.13
N ILE A 349 -3.54 7.13 10.38
CA ILE A 349 -4.87 7.62 10.77
C ILE A 349 -4.76 8.52 12.00
N CYS A 350 -4.11 8.05 13.07
CA CYS A 350 -3.93 8.83 14.28
C CYS A 350 -3.24 10.17 14.00
N MET A 351 -2.13 10.18 13.26
CA MET A 351 -1.39 11.40 12.98
C MET A 351 -2.17 12.38 12.09
N PHE A 352 -2.82 11.89 11.03
CA PHE A 352 -3.50 12.74 10.04
C PHE A 352 -4.96 13.06 10.37
N ILE A 353 -5.56 12.41 11.36
CA ILE A 353 -6.87 12.77 11.92
C ILE A 353 -6.73 13.51 13.25
N LEU A 354 -5.95 12.99 14.20
CA LEU A 354 -5.77 13.64 15.51
C LEU A 354 -4.92 14.90 15.40
N GLY A 355 -3.94 14.94 14.50
CA GLY A 355 -3.10 16.12 14.27
C GLY A 355 -3.95 17.37 13.95
N PRO A 356 -4.76 17.35 12.87
CA PRO A 356 -5.69 18.44 12.55
C PRO A 356 -6.68 18.77 13.66
N LEU A 357 -7.17 17.77 14.41
CA LEU A 357 -8.04 17.99 15.57
C LEU A 357 -7.34 18.78 16.68
N ILE A 358 -6.13 18.38 17.06
CA ILE A 358 -5.32 19.08 18.07
C ILE A 358 -5.00 20.49 17.59
N CYS A 359 -4.60 20.66 16.31
CA CYS A 359 -4.39 21.98 15.71
C CYS A 359 -5.65 22.84 15.80
N ALA A 360 -6.82 22.31 15.42
CA ALA A 360 -8.09 23.04 15.47
C ALA A 360 -8.48 23.45 16.90
N ILE A 361 -8.27 22.58 17.89
CA ILE A 361 -8.50 22.88 19.31
C ILE A 361 -7.53 23.98 19.77
N CYS A 362 -6.22 23.81 19.54
CA CYS A 362 -5.21 24.79 19.93
C CYS A 362 -5.48 26.16 19.28
N THR A 363 -5.81 26.22 17.99
CA THR A 363 -6.17 27.47 17.30
C THR A 363 -7.43 28.10 17.91
N THR A 364 -8.43 27.30 18.25
CA THR A 364 -9.65 27.81 18.88
C THR A 364 -9.35 28.37 20.28
N LEU A 365 -8.54 27.67 21.07
CA LEU A 365 -8.12 28.12 22.41
C LEU A 365 -7.24 29.36 22.36
N THR A 366 -6.33 29.47 21.39
CA THR A 366 -5.45 30.65 21.27
C THR A 366 -6.20 31.89 20.79
N VAL A 367 -7.22 31.71 19.92
CA VAL A 367 -8.04 32.83 19.41
C VAL A 367 -9.09 33.26 20.43
N LEU A 368 -9.84 32.34 21.03
CA LEU A 368 -10.96 32.65 21.92
C LEU A 368 -10.54 32.75 23.39
N GLY A 369 -9.49 32.04 23.82
CA GLY A 369 -9.05 32.00 25.21
C GLY A 369 -8.73 33.38 25.80
N PRO A 370 -7.91 34.22 25.13
CA PRO A 370 -7.62 35.57 25.61
C PRO A 370 -8.87 36.45 25.69
N TYR A 371 -9.82 36.27 24.75
CA TYR A 371 -11.07 37.03 24.73
C TYR A 371 -11.98 36.66 25.91
N TYR A 372 -12.18 35.36 26.17
CA TYR A 372 -12.94 34.89 27.33
C TYR A 372 -12.29 35.31 28.66
N TYR A 373 -10.96 35.22 28.74
CA TYR A 373 -10.22 35.67 29.92
C TYR A 373 -10.40 37.17 30.19
N TYR A 374 -10.31 38.00 29.14
CA TYR A 374 -10.50 39.45 29.25
C TYR A 374 -11.92 39.82 29.70
N ASN A 375 -12.95 39.24 29.06
CA ASN A 375 -14.34 39.50 29.43
C ASN A 375 -14.63 39.08 30.88
N TYR A 376 -14.16 37.90 31.28
CA TYR A 376 -14.30 37.42 32.66
C TYR A 376 -13.62 38.35 33.68
N TYR A 377 -12.41 38.82 33.37
CA TYR A 377 -11.70 39.76 34.23
C TYR A 377 -12.42 41.10 34.36
N MET A 378 -13.02 41.61 33.27
CA MET A 378 -13.81 42.83 33.29
C MET A 378 -15.10 42.67 34.09
N GLU A 379 -15.81 41.55 33.96
CA GLU A 379 -16.99 41.23 34.79
C GLU A 379 -16.65 41.18 36.29
N LEU A 380 -15.53 40.55 36.64
CA LEU A 380 -15.03 40.49 38.02
C LEU A 380 -14.73 41.86 38.61
N LYS A 381 -14.20 42.80 37.80
CA LYS A 381 -13.96 44.18 38.24
C LYS A 381 -15.25 44.98 38.37
N ALA A 382 -16.23 44.74 37.51
CA ALA A 382 -17.50 45.46 37.51
C ALA A 382 -18.42 45.03 38.66
N THR A 383 -18.29 43.79 39.16
CA THR A 383 -19.10 43.31 40.29
C THR A 383 -18.53 43.78 41.63
N PRO A 384 -19.33 44.50 42.47
CA PRO A 384 -18.88 44.90 43.80
C PRO A 384 -18.60 43.67 44.68
N PRO A 385 -17.64 43.78 45.62
CA PRO A 385 -17.13 42.63 46.39
C PRO A 385 -18.21 41.90 47.20
N ASP A 386 -19.28 42.59 47.60
CA ASP A 386 -20.38 42.04 48.40
C ASP A 386 -21.31 41.08 47.63
N GLN A 387 -21.22 41.05 46.30
CA GLN A 387 -22.06 40.18 45.44
C GLN A 387 -21.28 39.03 44.76
N ARG A 388 -20.00 38.80 45.09
CA ARG A 388 -19.23 37.67 44.54
C ARG A 388 -19.61 36.34 45.20
N THR A 389 -20.77 35.80 44.85
CA THR A 389 -21.11 34.41 45.20
C THR A 389 -20.29 33.43 44.35
N ARG A 390 -19.53 32.56 45.02
CA ARG A 390 -18.41 31.73 44.48
C ARG A 390 -18.73 30.67 43.40
N GLY A 391 -19.97 30.51 42.93
CA GLY A 391 -20.38 29.28 42.21
C GLY A 391 -20.80 29.40 40.73
N SER A 392 -21.24 30.56 40.25
CA SER A 392 -22.00 30.63 38.98
C SER A 392 -21.18 30.93 37.72
N SER A 393 -19.99 31.51 37.86
CA SER A 393 -19.23 32.00 36.70
C SER A 393 -18.36 30.92 36.03
N LEU A 394 -17.77 30.00 36.81
CA LEU A 394 -16.92 28.93 36.26
C LEU A 394 -17.72 27.95 35.39
N LEU A 395 -18.98 27.69 35.76
CA LEU A 395 -19.91 26.82 35.03
C LEU A 395 -20.40 27.41 33.69
N ARG A 396 -20.34 28.74 33.50
CA ARG A 396 -20.58 29.39 32.20
C ARG A 396 -19.37 29.35 31.27
N MET A 397 -18.18 29.21 31.83
CA MET A 397 -16.93 29.12 31.05
C MET A 397 -16.71 27.72 30.47
N LEU A 398 -17.31 26.69 31.09
CA LEU A 398 -17.24 25.28 30.68
C LEU A 398 -18.42 24.82 29.80
N ARG A 399 -19.52 25.58 29.77
CA ARG A 399 -20.63 25.39 28.82
C ARG A 399 -20.36 26.15 27.54
#